data_AF-A0A9P1HH30-F1
#
_entry.id   AF-A0A9P1HH30-F1
#
_cell.length_a   1.000
_cell.length_b   1.000
_cell.length_c   1.000
_cell.angle_alpha   90.00
_cell.angle_beta   90.00
_cell.angle_gamma   90.00
#
_symmetry.space_group_name_H-M   'P 1'
#
loop_
_entity.id
_entity.type
_entity.pdbx_description
1 polymer ?
#
loop_
_entity_poly.entity_id
_entity_poly.type
_entity_poly.pdbx_seq_one_letter_code
_entity_poly.pdbx_strand_id
1 'polypeptide(L)' 'MKMFPQILVNVRYTAGSGDPLEHESVKAVTAEVEAALGNRGRVLLRKSGTEPLIRVMVEGEDEAQVTEFAHRIADAVKAV' A
#
# COMPACT_ATOMS: atom_id res chain seq x y z
N MET A 1 5.75 21.46 -11.10
CA MET A 1 5.40 20.34 -10.22
C MET A 1 4.80 19.25 -11.13
N LYS A 2 5.46 18.10 -11.29
CA LYS A 2 4.98 17.01 -12.16
C LYS A 2 3.98 16.20 -11.34
N MET A 3 2.73 16.09 -11.80
CA MET A 3 1.75 15.19 -11.19
C MET A 3 1.99 13.79 -11.73
N PHE A 4 2.08 12.83 -10.82
CA PHE A 4 2.18 11.42 -11.15
C PHE A 4 0.84 10.74 -10.90
N PRO A 5 0.52 9.67 -11.66
CA PRO A 5 -0.53 8.73 -11.29
C PRO A 5 -0.44 8.34 -9.82
N GLN A 6 -1.60 8.33 -9.14
CA GLN A 6 -1.75 7.89 -7.77
C GLN A 6 -2.90 6.91 -7.69
N ILE A 7 -2.62 5.73 -7.14
CA ILE A 7 -3.62 4.69 -6.93
C ILE A 7 -3.83 4.53 -5.43
N LEU A 8 -5.09 4.66 -5.00
CA LEU A 8 -5.52 4.51 -3.62
C LEU A 8 -6.45 3.30 -3.51
N VAL A 9 -6.04 2.29 -2.74
CA VAL A 9 -6.84 1.10 -2.43
C VAL A 9 -7.16 1.11 -0.93
N ASN A 10 -8.44 0.93 -0.61
CA ASN A 10 -8.89 0.78 0.78
C ASN A 10 -9.08 -0.71 1.08
N VAL A 11 -8.36 -1.22 2.07
CA VAL A 11 -8.44 -2.62 2.50
C VAL A 11 -9.06 -2.68 3.88
N ARG A 12 -10.18 -3.39 4.01
CA ARG A 12 -10.80 -3.64 5.31
C ARG A 12 -10.04 -4.75 6.02
N TYR A 13 -9.76 -4.55 7.30
CA TYR A 13 -9.15 -5.55 8.18
C TYR A 13 -10.05 -5.81 9.38
N THR A 14 -9.86 -6.94 10.04
CA THR A 14 -10.67 -7.30 11.21
C THR A 14 -10.16 -6.54 12.44
N ALA A 15 -11.06 -5.78 13.08
CA ALA A 15 -10.71 -5.05 14.29
C ALA A 15 -10.37 -6.06 15.42
N GLY A 16 -9.23 -5.86 16.08
CA GLY A 16 -8.77 -6.72 17.17
C GLY A 16 -7.75 -7.79 16.76
N SER A 17 -7.52 -8.02 15.47
CA SER A 17 -6.49 -8.97 14.95
C SER A 17 -5.04 -8.49 15.10
N GLY A 18 -4.82 -7.31 15.67
CA GLY A 18 -3.54 -6.62 15.64
C GLY A 18 -3.48 -5.56 14.54
N ASP A 19 -2.27 -5.09 14.24
CA ASP A 19 -2.02 -4.12 13.19
C ASP A 19 -1.49 -4.82 11.93
N PRO A 20 -2.25 -4.85 10.82
CA PRO A 20 -1.77 -5.45 9.57
C PRO A 20 -0.45 -4.86 9.08
N LEU A 21 -0.18 -3.58 9.37
CA LEU A 21 1.05 -2.92 8.94
C LEU A 21 2.29 -3.40 9.70
N GLU A 22 2.10 -4.04 10.85
CA GLU A 22 3.19 -4.63 11.63
C GLU A 22 3.54 -6.05 11.19
N HIS A 23 2.70 -6.69 10.37
CA HIS A 23 2.92 -8.05 9.92
C HIS A 23 4.10 -8.14 8.94
N GLU A 24 5.02 -9.09 9.18
CA GLU A 24 6.27 -9.22 8.42
C GLU A 24 6.03 -9.41 6.91
N SER A 25 4.99 -10.14 6.50
CA SER A 25 4.65 -10.30 5.08
C SER A 25 4.25 -8.99 4.41
N VAL A 26 3.54 -8.10 5.13
CA VAL A 26 3.12 -6.79 4.60
C VAL A 26 4.34 -5.88 4.49
N LYS A 27 5.21 -5.87 5.51
CA LYS A 27 6.48 -5.12 5.48
C LYS A 27 7.37 -5.56 4.32
N ALA A 28 7.52 -6.87 4.11
CA ALA A 28 8.33 -7.42 3.03
C ALA A 28 7.83 -6.97 1.65
N VAL A 29 6.54 -7.14 1.37
CA VAL A 29 5.94 -6.71 0.09
C VAL A 29 6.05 -5.20 -0.11
N THR A 30 5.86 -4.41 0.96
CA THR A 30 6.00 -2.95 0.91
C THR A 30 7.42 -2.55 0.56
N ALA A 31 8.43 -3.15 1.21
CA ALA A 31 9.84 -2.88 0.94
C ALA A 31 10.25 -3.25 -0.49
N GLU A 32 9.75 -4.37 -1.03
CA GLU A 32 9.97 -4.75 -2.42
C GLU A 32 9.39 -3.73 -3.41
N VAL A 33 8.17 -3.24 -3.15
CA VAL A 33 7.54 -2.21 -3.97
C VAL A 33 8.29 -0.89 -3.88
N GLU A 34 8.67 -0.45 -2.68
CA GLU A 34 9.47 0.76 -2.49
C GLU A 34 10.81 0.69 -3.22
N ALA A 35 11.49 -0.46 -3.16
CA ALA A 35 12.72 -0.70 -3.91
C ALA A 35 12.51 -0.64 -5.43
N ALA A 36 11.41 -1.22 -5.93
CA ALA A 36 11.08 -1.21 -7.36
C ALA A 36 10.73 0.20 -7.88
N LEU A 37 10.06 1.01 -7.05
CA LEU A 37 9.78 2.43 -7.37
C LEU A 37 11.04 3.29 -7.32
N GLY A 38 11.95 3.00 -6.38
CA GLY A 38 13.15 3.80 -6.16
C GLY A 38 12.82 5.26 -5.91
N ASN A 39 13.46 6.16 -6.65
CA ASN A 39 13.22 7.61 -6.58
C ASN A 39 12.11 8.12 -7.53
N ARG A 40 11.42 7.21 -8.23
CA ARG A 40 10.39 7.54 -9.24
C ARG A 40 8.96 7.42 -8.70
N GLY A 41 8.80 7.16 -7.41
CA GLY A 41 7.50 6.97 -6.79
C GLY A 41 7.60 6.89 -5.27
N ARG A 42 6.46 6.57 -4.64
CA ARG A 42 6.36 6.38 -3.18
C ARG A 42 5.19 5.49 -2.82
N VAL A 43 5.34 4.77 -1.72
CA VAL A 43 4.24 4.08 -1.03
C VAL A 43 3.86 4.90 0.20
N LEU A 44 2.56 5.00 0.47
CA LEU A 44 2.02 5.54 1.72
C LEU A 44 0.98 4.55 2.25
N LEU A 45 1.32 3.92 3.37
CA LEU A 45 0.40 3.07 4.12
C LEU A 45 -0.04 3.79 5.39
N ARG A 46 -1.34 3.77 5.66
CA ARG A 46 -1.88 4.27 6.93
C ARG A 46 -3.17 3.57 7.31
N LYS A 47 -3.45 3.54 8.60
CA LYS A 47 -4.77 3.19 9.13
C LYS A 47 -5.73 4.36 8.93
N SER A 48 -6.98 4.04 8.66
CA SER A 48 -8.07 5.00 8.80
C SER A 48 -8.33 5.26 10.29
N GLY A 49 -8.60 6.51 10.66
CA GLY A 49 -8.85 6.89 12.06
C GLY A 49 -10.26 6.58 12.55
N THR A 50 -11.21 6.36 11.64
CA THR A 50 -12.65 6.19 11.96
C THR A 50 -13.22 4.85 11.52
N GLU A 51 -12.46 4.06 10.76
CA GLU A 51 -12.91 2.78 10.20
C GLU A 51 -11.78 1.75 10.26
N PRO A 52 -12.09 0.44 10.32
CA PRO A 52 -11.07 -0.61 10.28
C PRO A 52 -10.59 -0.82 8.83
N LEU A 53 -9.98 0.22 8.26
CA LEU A 53 -9.42 0.25 6.92
C LEU A 53 -7.92 0.57 6.97
N ILE A 54 -7.12 -0.14 6.18
CA ILE A 54 -5.81 0.28 5.73
C ILE A 54 -5.96 1.00 4.39
N ARG A 55 -5.38 2.18 4.29
CA ARG A 55 -5.28 2.95 3.05
C ARG A 55 -3.91 2.68 2.44
N VAL A 56 -3.91 2.03 1.29
CA VAL A 56 -2.72 1.71 0.50
C VAL A 56 -2.66 2.70 -0.65
N MET A 57 -1.69 3.61 -0.64
CA MET A 57 -1.49 4.56 -1.73
C MET A 57 -0.13 4.35 -2.37
N VAL A 58 -0.10 4.25 -3.69
CA VAL A 58 1.14 4.17 -4.47
C VAL A 58 1.11 5.27 -5.54
N GLU A 59 2.19 6.03 -5.62
CA GLU A 59 2.42 7.06 -6.63
C GLU A 59 3.66 6.73 -7.45
N GLY A 60 3.66 7.04 -8.75
CA GLY A 60 4.83 6.88 -9.62
C GLY A 60 4.54 7.19 -11.08
N GLU A 61 5.58 7.16 -11.92
CA GLU A 61 5.49 7.65 -13.31
C GLU A 61 4.63 6.79 -14.25
N ASP A 62 4.50 5.49 -13.96
CA ASP A 62 3.79 4.51 -14.78
C ASP A 62 2.52 4.04 -14.06
N GLU A 63 1.35 4.38 -14.61
CA GLU A 63 0.04 4.08 -14.03
C GLU A 63 -0.21 2.58 -13.87
N ALA A 64 0.20 1.76 -14.85
CA ALA A 64 0.00 0.32 -14.80
C ALA A 64 0.84 -0.30 -13.68
N GLN A 65 2.10 0.12 -13.57
CA GLN A 65 3.00 -0.33 -12.52
C GLN A 65 2.48 0.06 -11.13
N VAL A 66 2.07 1.32 -10.92
CA VAL A 66 1.59 1.75 -9.59
C VAL A 66 0.26 1.10 -9.23
N THR A 67 -0.58 0.80 -10.23
CA THR A 67 -1.81 0.03 -10.04
C THR A 67 -1.50 -1.38 -9.54
N GLU A 68 -0.60 -2.09 -10.24
CA GLU A 68 -0.15 -3.42 -9.84
C GLU A 68 0.41 -3.42 -8.41
N PHE A 69 1.30 -2.46 -8.10
CA PHE A 69 1.94 -2.35 -6.79
C PHE A 69 0.95 -2.04 -5.66
N ALA A 70 0.00 -1.13 -5.89
CA ALA A 70 -1.04 -0.84 -4.90
C ALA A 70 -1.90 -2.07 -4.61
N HIS A 71 -2.27 -2.83 -5.64
CA HIS A 71 -3.03 -4.07 -5.46
C HIS A 71 -2.21 -5.17 -4.78
N ARG A 72 -0.93 -5.31 -5.11
CA ARG A 72 -0.02 -6.28 -4.50
C ARG A 72 0.11 -6.07 -2.98
N ILE A 73 0.31 -4.82 -2.55
CA ILE A 73 0.33 -4.50 -1.11
C ILE A 73 -1.05 -4.71 -0.48
N ALA A 74 -2.12 -4.28 -1.17
CA ALA A 74 -3.47 -4.46 -0.67
C ALA A 74 -3.81 -5.94 -0.43
N ASP A 75 -3.38 -6.84 -1.30
CA ASP A 75 -3.61 -8.27 -1.14
C ASP A 75 -2.77 -8.87 0.00
N ALA A 76 -1.54 -8.38 0.21
CA ALA A 76 -0.75 -8.75 1.39
C ALA A 76 -1.45 -8.35 2.70
N VAL A 77 -2.08 -7.16 2.72
CA VAL A 77 -2.86 -6.68 3.88
C VAL A 77 -4.14 -7.51 4.08
N LYS A 78 -4.81 -7.98 3.02
CA LYS A 78 -6.01 -8.84 3.14
C LYS A 78 -5.68 -10.23 3.69
N ALA A 79 -4.44 -10.68 3.55
CA ALA A 79 -4.01 -12.01 3.92
C ALA A 79 -3.63 -12.15 5.41
N VAL A 80 -3.71 -11.07 6.20
CA VAL A 80 -3.29 -11.01 7.61
C VAL A 80 -4.40 -10.58 8.55
#